data_AF-A0A849SPZ1-F1
#
_entry.id   AF-A0A849SPZ1-F1
#
_cell.length_a   1.000
_cell.length_b   1.000
_cell.length_c   1.000
_cell.angle_alpha   90.00
_cell.angle_beta   90.00
_cell.angle_gamma   90.00
#
_symmetry.space_group_name_H-M   'P 1'
#
loop_
_entity.id
_entity.type
_entity.pdbx_description
1 polymer ?
#
loop_
_entity_poly.entity_id
_entity_poly.type
_entity_poly.pdbx_seq_one_letter_code
_entity_poly.pdbx_strand_id
1 'polypeptide(L)'
;MSEGEIEGVAEGGPSLAVLHDLDLLVQEYAAPAGRRRLKRLGLPIDGVERLTGMRAQLAAAIEPRWLMPYERARARYGRGMAAVRGHTCTGCYVRLPATARSRAAADLDPPLCPGCGRVLLWT
;
A
#
# COMPACT_ATOMS: atom_id res chain seq x y z
N MET A 1 -24.93 18.17 11.02
CA MET A 1 -23.51 17.98 11.40
C MET A 1 -22.89 17.13 10.30
N SER A 2 -22.87 17.71 9.10
CA SER A 2 -21.72 18.38 8.49
C SER A 2 -20.76 17.33 7.95
N GLU A 3 -21.08 16.97 6.70
CA GLU A 3 -20.20 16.36 5.71
C GLU A 3 -18.82 17.03 5.76
N GLY A 4 -17.79 16.24 6.01
CA GLY A 4 -16.39 16.65 5.96
C GLY A 4 -15.75 15.99 4.74
N GLU A 5 -15.28 16.83 3.83
CA GLU A 5 -14.81 16.53 2.49
C GLU A 5 -13.82 15.36 2.39
N ILE A 6 -14.15 14.40 1.54
CA ILE A 6 -13.20 13.56 0.79
C ILE A 6 -13.08 14.08 -0.65
N GLU A 7 -13.06 15.41 -0.82
CA GLU A 7 -12.66 16.07 -2.06
C GLU A 7 -11.12 16.10 -2.13
N GLY A 8 -10.54 15.03 -2.66
CA GLY A 8 -9.09 14.95 -2.84
C GLY A 8 -8.53 13.61 -3.30
N VAL A 9 -9.38 12.60 -3.54
CA VAL A 9 -8.92 11.32 -4.12
C VAL A 9 -9.14 11.34 -5.64
N ALA A 10 -8.53 12.31 -6.30
CA ALA A 10 -8.32 12.26 -7.75
C ALA A 10 -6.87 11.81 -7.99
N GLU A 11 -6.68 10.90 -8.96
CA GLU A 11 -5.39 10.46 -9.51
C GLU A 11 -4.62 9.35 -8.77
N GLY A 12 -5.20 8.14 -8.67
CA GLY A 12 -4.56 6.80 -8.80
C GLY A 12 -3.31 6.36 -8.00
N GLY A 13 -2.38 7.26 -7.63
CA GLY A 13 -1.14 6.98 -6.90
C GLY A 13 -1.16 7.24 -5.38
N PRO A 14 -1.79 8.32 -4.85
CA PRO A 14 -1.76 8.63 -3.43
C PRO A 14 -2.68 7.72 -2.60
N SER A 15 -3.75 7.18 -3.19
CA SER A 15 -4.69 6.29 -2.49
C SER A 15 -4.09 4.91 -2.17
N LEU A 16 -3.24 4.38 -3.05
CA LEU A 16 -2.66 3.04 -2.85
C LEU A 16 -1.53 3.02 -1.82
N ALA A 17 -0.71 4.07 -1.78
CA ALA A 17 0.31 4.23 -0.75
C ALA A 17 -0.34 4.32 0.65
N VAL A 18 -1.41 5.10 0.79
CA VAL A 18 -2.17 5.20 2.04
C VAL A 18 -2.83 3.87 2.41
N LEU A 19 -3.39 3.14 1.43
CA LEU A 19 -3.92 1.79 1.67
C LEU A 19 -2.82 0.84 2.18
N HIS A 20 -1.62 0.94 1.60
CA HIS A 20 -0.47 0.14 2.03
C HIS A 20 -0.05 0.44 3.46
N ASP A 21 0.05 1.71 3.83
CA ASP A 21 0.38 2.12 5.19
C ASP A 21 -0.68 1.66 6.19
N LEU A 22 -1.97 1.79 5.85
CA LEU A 22 -3.06 1.25 6.67
C LEU A 22 -2.94 -0.27 6.85
N ASP A 23 -2.60 -1.01 5.79
CA ASP A 23 -2.40 -2.44 5.87
C ASP A 23 -1.23 -2.84 6.78
N LEU A 24 -0.13 -2.09 6.73
CA LEU A 24 1.02 -2.29 7.63
C LEU A 24 0.63 -2.01 9.09
N LEU A 25 -0.13 -0.94 9.34
CA LEU A 25 -0.64 -0.60 10.67
C LEU A 25 -1.59 -1.68 11.20
N VAL A 26 -2.58 -2.12 10.40
CA VAL A 26 -3.48 -3.22 10.78
C VAL A 26 -2.67 -4.47 11.14
N GLN A 27 -1.64 -4.81 10.36
CA GLN A 27 -0.78 -5.95 10.63
C GLN A 27 0.00 -5.79 11.94
N GLU A 28 0.56 -4.62 12.23
CA GLU A 28 1.29 -4.36 13.49
C GLU A 28 0.36 -4.47 14.70
N TYR A 29 -0.85 -3.91 14.61
CA TYR A 29 -1.85 -3.99 15.67
C TYR A 29 -2.45 -5.40 15.82
N ALA A 30 -2.52 -6.21 14.76
CA ALA A 30 -3.01 -7.58 14.85
C ALA A 30 -1.96 -8.54 15.45
N ALA A 31 -0.67 -8.28 15.20
CA ALA A 31 0.41 -9.16 15.63
C ALA A 31 0.72 -9.04 17.15
N PRO A 32 0.85 -10.15 17.91
CA PRO A 32 1.17 -10.09 19.35
C PRO A 32 2.46 -9.34 19.68
N ALA A 33 3.49 -9.46 18.81
CA ALA A 33 4.75 -8.73 18.98
C ALA A 33 4.59 -7.22 18.77
N GLY A 34 3.79 -6.82 17.77
CA GLY A 34 3.47 -5.41 17.51
C GLY A 34 2.65 -4.80 18.64
N ARG A 35 1.60 -5.48 19.12
CA ARG A 35 0.83 -5.06 20.31
C ARG A 35 1.72 -4.82 21.53
N ARG A 36 2.63 -5.74 21.83
CA ARG A 36 3.59 -5.57 22.95
C ARG A 36 4.48 -4.35 22.76
N ARG A 37 4.97 -4.12 21.53
CA ARG A 37 5.81 -2.96 21.20
C ARG A 37 5.04 -1.65 21.37
N LEU A 38 3.84 -1.55 20.82
CA LEU A 38 2.95 -0.38 20.95
C LEU A 38 2.65 -0.08 22.43
N LYS A 39 2.30 -1.11 23.23
CA LYS A 39 2.10 -0.99 24.68
C LYS A 39 3.31 -0.37 25.39
N ARG A 40 4.52 -0.85 25.09
CA ARG A 40 5.76 -0.33 25.70
C ARG A 40 6.03 1.13 25.34
N LEU A 41 5.58 1.57 24.18
CA LEU A 41 5.71 2.96 23.72
C LEU A 41 4.59 3.86 24.27
N GLY A 42 3.66 3.33 25.08
CA GLY A 42 2.52 4.08 25.60
C GLY A 42 1.45 4.37 24.54
N LEU A 43 1.49 3.67 23.40
CA LEU A 43 0.52 3.85 22.33
C LEU A 43 -0.74 3.00 22.58
N PRO A 44 -1.95 3.58 22.44
CA PRO A 44 -3.21 2.85 22.57
C PRO A 44 -3.31 1.68 21.57
N ILE A 45 -3.83 0.53 22.03
CA ILE A 45 -3.97 -0.72 21.23
C ILE A 45 -5.43 -0.92 20.75
N ASP A 46 -6.34 -0.03 21.15
CA ASP A 46 -7.71 0.05 20.69
C ASP A 46 -7.75 0.79 19.34
N GLY A 47 -8.23 0.11 18.30
CA GLY A 47 -8.35 0.73 16.98
C GLY A 47 -8.21 -0.19 15.78
N VAL A 48 -7.98 -1.50 15.95
CA VAL A 48 -7.91 -2.45 14.82
C VAL A 48 -9.19 -2.41 14.00
N GLU A 49 -10.35 -2.36 14.66
CA GLU A 49 -11.66 -2.31 14.03
C GLU A 49 -11.82 -1.02 13.21
N ARG A 50 -11.43 0.12 13.80
CA ARG A 50 -11.43 1.42 13.10
C ARG A 50 -10.51 1.41 11.89
N LEU A 51 -9.27 0.93 12.03
CA LEU A 51 -8.31 0.84 10.93
C LEU A 51 -8.81 -0.08 9.82
N THR A 52 -9.45 -1.20 10.18
CA THR A 52 -10.05 -2.13 9.21
C THR A 52 -11.22 -1.48 8.46
N GLY A 53 -12.05 -0.69 9.15
CA GLY A 53 -13.11 0.09 8.54
C GLY A 53 -12.58 1.14 7.56
N MET A 54 -11.57 1.93 7.96
CA MET A 54 -10.91 2.91 7.09
C MET A 54 -10.30 2.26 5.86
N ARG A 55 -9.64 1.11 6.04
CA ARG A 55 -9.09 0.31 4.95
C ARG A 55 -10.17 -0.12 3.96
N ALA A 56 -11.31 -0.62 4.44
CA ALA A 56 -12.42 -1.04 3.58
C ALA A 56 -13.00 0.13 2.77
N GLN A 57 -13.18 1.30 3.40
CA GLN A 57 -13.65 2.51 2.73
C GLN A 57 -12.68 2.98 1.65
N LEU A 58 -11.38 3.04 1.97
CA LEU A 58 -10.36 3.46 1.01
C LEU A 58 -10.22 2.47 -0.15
N ALA A 59 -10.24 1.16 0.12
CA ALA A 59 -10.20 0.14 -0.92
C ALA A 59 -11.38 0.25 -1.90
N ALA A 60 -12.59 0.57 -1.40
CA ALA A 60 -13.76 0.77 -2.25
C ALA A 60 -13.66 1.99 -3.19
N ALA A 61 -12.84 2.98 -2.83
CA ALA A 61 -12.58 4.16 -3.65
C ALA A 61 -11.44 3.99 -4.67
N ILE A 62 -10.66 2.90 -4.59
CA ILE A 62 -9.55 2.65 -5.51
C ILE A 62 -10.05 1.88 -6.73
N GLU A 63 -9.69 2.37 -7.92
CA GLU A 63 -10.03 1.71 -9.18
C GLU A 63 -9.52 0.25 -9.22
N PRO A 64 -10.34 -0.71 -9.68
CA PRO A 64 -9.98 -2.13 -9.67
C PRO A 64 -8.65 -2.47 -10.36
N ARG A 65 -8.30 -1.75 -11.43
CA ARG A 65 -7.03 -1.95 -12.15
C ARG A 65 -5.81 -1.76 -11.24
N TRP A 66 -5.89 -0.87 -10.25
CA TRP A 66 -4.84 -0.62 -9.26
C TRP A 66 -4.96 -1.53 -8.03
N LEU A 67 -6.19 -1.74 -7.55
CA LEU A 67 -6.45 -2.52 -6.33
C LEU A 67 -6.15 -4.01 -6.51
N MET A 68 -6.52 -4.61 -7.66
CA MET A 68 -6.40 -6.05 -7.86
C MET A 68 -4.95 -6.56 -7.83
N PRO A 69 -3.99 -5.95 -8.55
CA PRO A 69 -2.58 -6.35 -8.45
C PRO A 69 -2.01 -6.16 -7.04
N TYR A 70 -2.39 -5.06 -6.38
CA TYR A 70 -1.98 -4.78 -5.00
C TYR A 70 -2.43 -5.87 -4.04
N GLU A 71 -3.72 -6.21 -4.02
CA GLU A 71 -4.28 -7.23 -3.13
C GLU A 71 -3.69 -8.61 -3.41
N ARG A 72 -3.46 -8.95 -4.69
CA ARG A 72 -2.78 -10.20 -5.08
C ARG A 72 -1.39 -10.29 -4.47
N ALA A 73 -0.60 -9.22 -4.57
CA ALA A 73 0.75 -9.21 -4.04
C ALA A 73 0.75 -9.16 -2.50
N ARG A 74 -0.17 -8.43 -1.88
CA ARG A 74 -0.37 -8.39 -0.43
C ARG A 74 -0.75 -9.77 0.12
N ALA A 75 -1.69 -10.46 -0.50
CA ALA A 75 -2.08 -11.81 -0.08
C ALA A 75 -0.91 -12.80 -0.15
N ARG A 76 -0.05 -12.67 -1.18
CA ARG A 76 1.10 -13.56 -1.37
C ARG A 76 2.28 -13.28 -0.44
N TYR A 77 2.55 -12.01 -0.15
CA TYR A 77 3.80 -11.63 0.54
C TYR A 77 3.61 -10.76 1.80
N GLY A 78 2.38 -10.49 2.21
CA GLY A 78 2.04 -9.56 3.29
C GLY A 78 2.17 -8.08 2.90
N ARG A 79 2.74 -7.75 1.74
CA ARG A 79 2.92 -6.36 1.25
C ARG A 79 2.60 -6.27 -0.23
N GLY A 80 1.69 -5.37 -0.60
CA GLY A 80 1.27 -5.15 -1.98
C GLY A 80 2.18 -4.23 -2.80
N MET A 81 2.97 -3.38 -2.13
CA MET A 81 3.89 -2.44 -2.77
C MET A 81 5.36 -2.74 -2.46
N ALA A 82 6.25 -2.26 -3.32
CA ALA A 82 7.69 -2.26 -3.11
C ALA A 82 8.32 -0.97 -3.64
N ALA A 83 9.21 -0.37 -2.85
CA ALA A 83 10.02 0.75 -3.31
C ALA A 83 11.03 0.31 -4.37
N VAL A 84 11.35 1.21 -5.30
CA VAL A 84 12.45 1.04 -6.26
C VAL A 84 13.66 1.82 -5.76
N ARG A 85 14.82 1.15 -5.67
CA ARG A 85 16.10 1.80 -5.37
C ARG A 85 17.02 1.66 -6.58
N GLY A 86 17.29 2.78 -7.25
CA GLY A 86 17.97 2.80 -8.55
C GLY A 86 17.14 2.04 -9.60
N HIS A 87 17.61 0.85 -9.98
CA HIS A 87 16.90 -0.04 -10.90
C HIS A 87 16.50 -1.35 -10.23
N THR A 88 16.32 -1.40 -8.92
CA THR A 88 16.07 -2.66 -8.19
C THR A 88 14.76 -2.59 -7.42
N CYS A 89 13.91 -3.60 -7.58
CA CYS A 89 12.72 -3.78 -6.74
C CYS A 89 13.15 -4.25 -5.34
N THR A 90 12.79 -3.51 -4.28
CA THR A 90 13.17 -3.90 -2.91
C THR A 90 12.34 -5.06 -2.34
N GLY A 91 11.29 -5.49 -3.04
CA GLY A 91 10.45 -6.61 -2.61
C GLY A 91 10.96 -8.00 -3.02
N CYS A 92 11.70 -8.10 -4.13
CA CYS A 92 12.25 -9.37 -4.62
C CYS A 92 13.66 -9.25 -5.20
N TYR A 93 14.28 -8.07 -5.12
CA TYR A 93 15.65 -7.78 -5.54
C TYR A 93 15.97 -8.00 -7.04
N VAL A 94 14.95 -8.13 -7.89
CA VAL A 94 15.15 -8.18 -9.34
C VAL A 94 15.51 -6.80 -9.87
N ARG A 95 16.41 -6.77 -10.86
CA ARG A 95 16.72 -5.55 -11.61
C ARG A 95 15.62 -5.27 -12.63
N LEU A 96 15.09 -4.05 -12.59
CA LEU A 96 14.04 -3.55 -13.46
C LEU A 96 14.64 -3.01 -14.77
N PRO A 97 13.93 -3.14 -15.90
CA PRO A 97 14.31 -2.48 -17.15
C PRO A 97 14.42 -0.96 -16.97
N ALA A 98 15.30 -0.31 -17.74
CA ALA A 98 15.44 1.15 -17.72
C ALA A 98 14.12 1.88 -18.07
N THR A 99 13.29 1.26 -18.90
CA THR A 99 11.97 1.76 -19.31
C THR A 99 10.89 1.64 -18.23
N ALA A 100 11.16 0.96 -17.10
CA ALA A 100 10.15 0.80 -16.05
C ALA A 100 9.74 2.15 -15.44
N ARG A 101 10.69 3.07 -15.26
CA ARG A 101 10.40 4.41 -14.71
C ARG A 101 9.57 5.26 -15.68
N SER A 102 9.90 5.25 -16.97
CA SER A 102 9.15 6.01 -17.97
C SER A 102 7.73 5.48 -18.15
N ARG A 103 7.53 4.15 -18.04
CA ARG A 103 6.19 3.54 -18.05
C ARG A 103 5.37 3.91 -16.82
N ALA A 104 6.01 3.96 -15.64
CA ALA A 104 5.35 4.39 -14.42
C ALA A 104 4.87 5.84 -14.49
N ALA A 105 5.68 6.73 -15.08
CA ALA A 105 5.33 8.15 -15.24
C ALA A 105 4.21 8.41 -16.27
N ALA A 106 3.77 7.39 -17.02
CA ALA A 106 2.68 7.54 -17.98
C ALA A 106 1.29 7.46 -17.32
N ASP A 107 1.19 7.02 -16.05
CA ASP A 107 -0.04 6.89 -15.24
C ASP A 107 -1.21 6.12 -15.89
N LEU A 108 -0.95 5.36 -16.96
CA LEU A 108 -1.97 4.57 -17.65
C LEU A 108 -2.29 3.26 -16.90
N ASP A 109 -1.30 2.66 -16.24
CA ASP A 109 -1.40 1.37 -15.57
C ASP A 109 -0.54 1.33 -14.30
N PRO A 110 -0.90 0.52 -13.29
CA PRO A 110 -0.03 0.29 -12.14
C PRO A 110 1.34 -0.22 -12.58
N PRO A 111 2.43 0.41 -12.15
CA PRO A 111 3.75 -0.07 -12.49
C PRO A 111 4.05 -1.32 -11.67
N LEU A 112 3.90 -2.50 -12.27
CA LEU A 112 4.13 -3.78 -11.59
C LEU A 112 5.57 -4.26 -11.75
N CYS A 113 6.10 -4.88 -10.70
CA CYS A 113 7.36 -5.61 -10.77
C CYS A 113 7.19 -6.88 -11.63
N PRO A 114 7.98 -7.10 -12.69
CA PRO A 114 7.86 -8.31 -13.52
C PRO A 114 8.26 -9.58 -12.76
N GLY A 115 9.08 -9.48 -11.71
CA GLY A 115 9.55 -10.64 -10.94
C GLY A 115 8.58 -11.09 -9.85
N CYS A 116 7.92 -10.16 -9.14
CA CYS A 116 7.05 -10.51 -8.01
C CYS A 116 5.62 -9.96 -8.09
N GLY A 117 5.30 -9.11 -9.05
CA GLY A 117 3.96 -8.56 -9.25
C GLY A 117 3.53 -7.46 -8.25
N ARG A 118 4.40 -7.03 -7.34
CA ARG A 118 4.12 -5.88 -6.46
C ARG A 118 4.02 -4.58 -7.26
N VAL A 119 3.18 -3.66 -6.79
CA VAL A 119 3.14 -2.29 -7.32
C VAL A 119 4.42 -1.57 -6.90
N LEU A 120 5.06 -0.91 -7.85
CA LEU A 120 6.34 -0.23 -7.69
C LEU A 120 6.12 1.24 -7.32
N LEU A 121 6.84 1.69 -6.30
CA LEU A 121 6.88 3.09 -5.91
C LEU A 121 8.31 3.62 -6.14
N TRP A 122 8.44 4.64 -6.99
CA TRP A 122 9.68 5.40 -7.10
C TRP A 122 9.63 6.54 -6.07
N THR A 123 10.56 6.51 -5.12
CA THR A 123 10.80 7.54 -4.10
C THR A 123 12.17 8.15 -4.29
#